data_AF-A0A8J2I8F0-F1
#
_entry.id   AF-A0A8J2I8F0-F1
#
_cell.length_a   1.000
_cell.length_b   1.000
_cell.length_c   1.000
_cell.angle_alpha   90.00
_cell.angle_beta   90.00
_cell.angle_gamma   90.00
#
_symmetry.space_group_name_H-M   'P 1'
#
loop_
_entity.id
_entity.type
_entity.pdbx_description
1 polymer ?
#
loop_
_entity_poly.entity_id
_entity_poly.type
_entity_poly.pdbx_seq_one_letter_code
_entity_poly.pdbx_strand_id
1 'polypeptide(L)'
;MSHTTPDNLLKLAADLNKLGRELCATGGKLAQAATTLEQEAANVALANAHRWGVDVQVAVRAGPHGQWVGQGNEVVINGAKK
;
A
#
# COMPACT_ATOMS: atom_id res chain seq x y z
N MET A 1 17.21 -49.65 -2.62
CA MET A 1 17.54 -48.73 -1.52
C MET A 1 17.38 -47.30 -2.05
N SER A 2 16.45 -46.54 -1.48
CA SER A 2 15.94 -45.25 -1.93
C SER A 2 16.96 -44.10 -1.78
N HIS A 3 17.95 -44.06 -2.67
CA HIS A 3 18.90 -42.94 -2.73
C HIS A 3 18.32 -41.66 -3.34
N THR A 4 17.09 -41.68 -3.85
CA THR A 4 16.40 -40.52 -4.45
C THR A 4 15.67 -39.63 -3.44
N THR A 5 15.44 -40.09 -2.21
CA THR A 5 14.62 -39.36 -1.23
C THR A 5 15.30 -38.10 -0.67
N PRO A 6 16.60 -38.12 -0.29
CA PRO A 6 17.28 -36.93 0.24
C PRO A 6 17.45 -35.81 -0.79
N ASP A 7 17.84 -36.15 -2.02
CA ASP A 7 18.03 -35.17 -3.10
C ASP A 7 16.70 -34.51 -3.50
N ASN A 8 15.60 -35.27 -3.51
CA ASN A 8 14.27 -34.74 -3.77
C ASN A 8 13.80 -33.78 -2.67
N LEU A 9 14.09 -34.06 -1.40
CA LEU A 9 13.79 -33.15 -0.29
C LEU A 9 14.63 -31.87 -0.36
N LEU A 10 15.91 -31.99 -0.70
CA LEU A 10 16.79 -30.83 -0.88
C LEU A 10 16.32 -29.94 -2.03
N LYS A 11 15.93 -30.55 -3.15
CA LYS A 11 15.35 -29.84 -4.30
C LYS A 11 14.04 -29.14 -3.91
N LEU A 12 13.14 -29.83 -3.22
CA LEU A 12 11.89 -29.24 -2.74
C LEU A 12 12.15 -28.04 -1.81
N ALA A 13 13.11 -28.14 -0.89
CA ALA A 13 13.47 -27.05 0.00
C ALA A 13 14.02 -25.84 -0.78
N ALA A 14 14.84 -26.07 -1.80
CA ALA A 14 15.34 -25.02 -2.68
C ALA A 14 14.22 -24.33 -3.46
N ASP A 15 13.28 -25.11 -4.01
CA ASP A 15 12.13 -24.60 -4.76
C ASP A 15 11.18 -23.79 -3.87
N LEU A 16 10.91 -24.25 -2.64
CA LEU A 16 10.11 -23.52 -1.66
C LEU A 16 10.78 -22.20 -1.22
N ASN A 17 12.10 -22.22 -1.01
CA ASN A 17 12.85 -21.01 -0.69
C ASN A 17 12.82 -19.99 -1.85
N LYS A 18 12.92 -20.48 -3.09
CA LYS A 18 12.78 -19.63 -4.28
C LYS A 18 11.38 -19.02 -4.35
N LEU A 19 10.34 -19.84 -4.22
CA LEU A 19 8.96 -19.38 -4.24
C LEU A 19 8.68 -18.36 -3.12
N GLY A 20 9.20 -18.59 -1.92
CA GLY A 20 9.08 -17.66 -0.80
C GLY A 20 9.70 -16.30 -1.09
N ARG A 21 10.85 -16.26 -1.76
CA ARG A 21 11.50 -15.00 -2.18
C ARG A 21 10.69 -14.28 -3.26
N GLU A 22 10.16 -15.00 -4.23
CA GLU A 22 9.33 -14.44 -5.30
C GLU A 22 8.01 -13.88 -4.76
N LEU A 23 7.38 -14.57 -3.79
CA LEU A 23 6.19 -14.09 -3.10
C LEU A 23 6.48 -12.81 -2.31
N CYS A 24 7.59 -12.75 -1.57
CA CYS A 24 8.00 -11.56 -0.84
C CYS A 24 8.23 -10.36 -1.78
N ALA A 25 8.93 -10.58 -2.90
CA ALA A 25 9.15 -9.54 -3.91
C ALA A 25 7.83 -9.04 -4.51
N THR A 26 6.88 -9.95 -4.76
CA THR A 26 5.55 -9.62 -5.29
C THR A 26 4.72 -8.85 -4.26
N GLY A 27 4.77 -9.26 -2.99
CA GLY A 27 4.14 -8.53 -1.88
C GLY A 27 4.67 -7.11 -1.73
N GLY A 28 5.99 -6.92 -1.90
CA GLY A 28 6.60 -5.59 -1.92
C GLY A 28 6.08 -4.70 -3.06
N LYS A 29 5.94 -5.26 -4.28
CA LYS A 29 5.36 -4.54 -5.43
C LYS A 29 3.88 -4.19 -5.21
N LEU A 30 3.11 -5.10 -4.62
CA LEU A 30 1.71 -4.87 -4.29
C LEU A 30 1.56 -3.74 -3.25
N ALA A 31 2.40 -3.74 -2.22
CA ALA A 31 2.41 -2.68 -1.22
C ALA A 31 2.75 -1.31 -1.86
N GLN A 32 3.73 -1.27 -2.75
CA GLN A 32 4.06 -0.04 -3.51
C GLN A 32 2.87 0.43 -4.38
N ALA A 33 2.23 -0.48 -5.10
CA ALA A 33 1.07 -0.15 -5.93
C ALA A 33 -0.11 0.36 -5.09
N ALA A 34 -0.34 -0.21 -3.91
CA ALA A 34 -1.35 0.26 -2.97
C ALA A 34 -1.06 1.70 -2.50
N THR A 35 0.19 1.99 -2.13
CA THR A 35 0.61 3.36 -1.76
C THR A 35 0.39 4.35 -2.90
N THR A 36 0.74 3.98 -4.14
CA THR A 36 0.49 4.84 -5.31
C THR A 36 -1.01 5.09 -5.51
N LEU A 37 -1.84 4.06 -5.35
CA LEU A 37 -3.30 4.20 -5.48
C LEU A 37 -3.89 5.11 -4.40
N GLU A 38 -3.44 4.97 -3.15
CA GLU A 38 -3.87 5.86 -2.05
C GLU A 38 -3.51 7.33 -2.34
N GLN A 39 -2.31 7.57 -2.89
CA GLN A 39 -1.88 8.91 -3.28
C GLN A 39 -2.71 9.48 -4.44
N GLU A 40 -3.00 8.68 -5.46
CA GLU A 40 -3.84 9.12 -6.59
C GLU A 40 -5.28 9.41 -6.16
N ALA A 41 -5.84 8.59 -5.27
CA ALA A 41 -7.15 8.84 -4.68
C ALA A 41 -7.18 10.18 -3.93
N ALA A 42 -6.11 10.50 -3.18
CA ALA A 42 -5.98 11.77 -2.50
C ALA A 42 -5.84 12.96 -3.45
N ASN A 43 -5.06 12.81 -4.51
CA ASN A 43 -4.91 13.84 -5.56
C ASN A 43 -6.27 14.14 -6.22
N VAL A 44 -7.06 13.10 -6.53
CA VAL A 44 -8.41 13.25 -7.11
C VAL A 44 -9.37 13.94 -6.14
N ALA A 45 -9.34 13.57 -4.85
CA ALA A 45 -10.16 14.21 -3.83
C ALA A 45 -9.83 15.70 -3.68
N LEU A 46 -8.54 16.07 -3.67
CA LEU A 46 -8.10 17.47 -3.61
C LEU A 46 -8.49 18.25 -4.88
N ALA A 47 -8.33 17.67 -6.07
CA ALA A 47 -8.76 18.29 -7.32
C ALA A 47 -10.28 18.56 -7.35
N ASN A 48 -11.08 17.62 -6.84
CA ASN A 48 -12.53 17.80 -6.74
C ASN A 48 -12.91 18.85 -5.68
N ALA A 49 -12.21 18.88 -4.54
CA ALA A 49 -12.40 19.89 -3.50
C ALA A 49 -12.16 21.30 -4.03
N HIS A 50 -11.06 21.51 -4.76
CA HIS A 50 -10.73 22.79 -5.41
C HIS A 50 -11.84 23.23 -6.38
N ARG A 51 -12.41 22.29 -7.16
CA ARG A 51 -13.51 22.60 -8.10
C ARG A 51 -14.79 23.06 -7.40
N TRP A 52 -15.00 22.63 -6.16
CA TRP A 52 -16.17 23.01 -5.36
C TRP A 52 -15.90 24.19 -4.42
N GLY A 53 -14.68 24.76 -4.45
CA GLY A 53 -14.29 25.87 -3.57
C GLY A 53 -14.21 25.46 -2.09
N VAL A 54 -14.03 24.16 -1.82
CA VAL A 54 -13.90 23.61 -0.47
C VAL A 54 -12.43 23.27 -0.23
N ASP A 55 -11.92 23.66 0.93
CA ASP A 55 -10.58 23.24 1.38
C ASP A 55 -10.69 21.86 2.03
N VAL A 56 -9.98 20.86 1.50
CA VAL A 56 -10.02 19.48 1.98
C VAL A 56 -8.61 18.99 2.26
N GLN A 57 -8.34 18.62 3.50
CA GLN A 57 -7.13 17.91 3.88
C GLN A 57 -7.34 16.41 3.71
N VAL A 58 -6.57 15.78 2.82
CA VAL A 58 -6.58 14.32 2.64
C VAL A 58 -5.35 13.72 3.30
N ALA A 59 -5.55 12.95 4.37
CA ALA A 59 -4.49 12.21 5.02
C ALA A 59 -4.21 10.90 4.26
N VAL A 60 -3.04 10.80 3.63
CA VAL A 60 -2.54 9.56 3.02
C VAL A 60 -1.69 8.83 4.04
N ARG A 61 -1.84 7.51 4.15
CA ARG A 61 -1.06 6.69 5.09
C ARG A 61 0.40 6.66 4.62
N ALA A 62 1.33 7.10 5.48
CA ALA A 62 2.76 6.96 5.23
C ALA A 62 3.34 5.78 6.03
N GLY A 63 3.79 4.74 5.34
CA GLY A 63 4.67 3.69 5.89
C GLY A 63 4.02 2.35 6.27
N PRO A 64 4.85 1.33 6.61
CA PRO A 64 4.45 -0.09 6.63
C PRO A 64 3.50 -0.48 7.76
N HIS A 65 3.30 0.37 8.77
CA HIS A 65 2.59 0.05 10.02
C HIS A 65 1.52 1.06 10.41
N GLY A 66 0.91 1.75 9.44
CA GLY A 66 -0.34 2.46 9.67
C GLY A 66 -0.24 3.66 10.61
N GLN A 67 0.94 4.26 10.75
CA GLN A 67 1.07 5.52 11.45
C GLN A 67 0.49 6.62 10.54
N TRP A 68 -0.69 7.11 10.92
CA TRP A 68 -1.33 8.24 10.29
C TRP A 68 -0.44 9.47 10.49
N VAL A 69 0.30 9.86 9.45
CA VAL A 69 1.03 11.14 9.42
C VAL A 69 0.05 12.20 8.90
N GLY A 70 -0.98 12.45 9.70
CA GLY A 70 -1.99 13.46 9.45
C GLY A 70 -2.65 13.71 10.79
N GLN A 71 -2.33 14.85 11.41
CA GLN A 71 -3.09 15.34 12.54
C GLN A 71 -4.55 15.46 12.08
N GLY A 72 -5.37 14.48 12.47
CA GLY A 72 -6.81 14.64 12.40
C GLY A 72 -7.17 15.85 13.23
N ASN A 73 -7.79 16.84 12.59
CA ASN A 73 -8.77 17.69 13.21
C ASN A 73 -9.65 18.28 12.10
N GLU A 74 -10.89 17.79 12.07
CA GLU A 74 -12.05 18.47 11.49
C GLU A 74 -12.09 18.63 9.96
N VAL A 75 -13.05 17.97 9.30
CA VAL A 75 -13.52 18.43 7.98
C VAL A 75 -14.34 19.71 8.24
N VAL A 76 -13.66 20.86 8.30
CA VAL A 76 -14.34 22.16 8.36
C VAL A 76 -14.92 22.45 6.97
N ILE A 77 -16.18 22.06 6.75
CA ILE A 77 -16.96 22.59 5.63
C ILE A 77 -17.27 24.06 5.98
N ASN A 78 -16.31 24.95 5.72
CA ASN A 78 -16.59 26.39 5.77
C ASN A 78 -17.62 26.67 4.67
N GLY A 79 -18.89 26.70 5.05
CA GLY A 79 -19.98 27.09 4.19
C GLY A 79 -19.64 28.41 3.50
N ALA A 80 -19.85 28.42 2.18
CA ALA A 80 -19.79 29.55 1.26
C ALA A 80 -19.68 30.93 1.94
N LYS A 81 -18.49 31.55 1.86
CA LYS A 81 -18.42 33.01 2.01
C LYS A 81 -18.95 33.63 0.72
N LYS A 82 -20.14 34.22 0.83
CA LYS A 82 -20.65 35.25 -0.09
C LYS A 82 -19.67 36.42 -0.17
#